data_AF-X1RGP7-F1
#
_entry.id   AF-X1RGP7-F1
#
_cell.length_a   1.000
_cell.length_b   1.000
_cell.length_c   1.000
_cell.angle_alpha   90.00
_cell.angle_beta   90.00
_cell.angle_gamma   90.00
#
_symmetry.space_group_name_H-M   'P 1'
#
loop_
_entity.id
_entity.type
_entity.pdbx_description
1 polymer ?
#
loop_
_entity_poly.entity_id
_entity_poly.type
_entity_poly.pdbx_seq_one_letter_code
_entity_poly.pdbx_strand_id
1 'polypeptide(L)'
;MKREIITPSIEWLGNRVRIIDQTRLPQEEVYLELGDYQSIASAITELKIRGAPAIGIVGAYAIALGALKIESAARDEFSGKLRVIISTIASTRPTAKNLFRAIDRMRQVAEAG
;
A
#
# COMPACT_ATOMS: atom_id res chain seq x y z
N MET A 1 4.28 -34.90 3.60
CA MET A 1 5.09 -33.72 3.95
C MET A 1 4.15 -32.52 3.99
N LYS A 2 3.79 -32.01 5.18
CA LYS A 2 2.96 -30.80 5.28
C LYS A 2 3.82 -29.64 4.76
N ARG A 3 3.37 -28.95 3.71
CA ARG A 3 3.99 -27.65 3.36
C ARG A 3 3.78 -26.76 4.58
N GLU A 4 4.85 -26.30 5.21
CA GLU A 4 4.75 -25.12 6.08
C GLU A 4 4.16 -24.01 5.22
N ILE A 5 2.96 -23.58 5.57
CA ILE A 5 2.35 -22.41 4.95
C ILE A 5 3.11 -21.22 5.52
N ILE A 6 4.10 -20.74 4.78
CA ILE A 6 4.77 -19.48 5.09
C ILE A 6 3.75 -18.38 4.83
N THR A 7 3.20 -17.80 5.89
CA THR A 7 2.32 -16.63 5.77
C THR A 7 3.14 -15.46 5.21
N PRO A 8 2.74 -14.85 4.08
CA PRO A 8 3.52 -13.80 3.47
C PRO A 8 3.47 -12.52 4.32
N SER A 9 4.58 -11.77 4.32
CA SER A 9 4.67 -10.48 5.04
C SER A 9 3.65 -9.42 4.58
N ILE A 10 3.12 -9.58 3.37
CA ILE A 10 2.14 -8.69 2.73
C ILE A 10 1.18 -9.57 1.91
N GLU A 11 -0.12 -9.33 2.02
CA GLU A 11 -1.17 -10.05 1.29
C GLU A 11 -2.28 -9.09 0.85
N TRP A 12 -2.72 -9.21 -0.41
CA TRP A 12 -3.89 -8.49 -0.93
C TRP A 12 -5.14 -9.34 -0.74
N LEU A 13 -6.13 -8.83 -0.02
CA LEU A 13 -7.38 -9.54 0.30
C LEU A 13 -8.59 -9.02 -0.50
N GLY A 14 -8.37 -8.23 -1.55
CA GLY A 14 -9.43 -7.65 -2.38
C GLY A 14 -9.92 -6.29 -1.87
N ASN A 15 -10.40 -6.23 -0.63
CA ASN A 15 -10.91 -4.99 -0.01
C ASN A 15 -10.06 -4.46 1.15
N ARG A 16 -8.91 -5.09 1.39
CA ARG A 16 -7.93 -4.70 2.42
C ARG A 16 -6.56 -5.29 2.09
N VAL A 17 -5.54 -4.77 2.76
CA VAL A 17 -4.17 -5.28 2.72
C VAL A 17 -3.83 -5.84 4.08
N ARG A 18 -3.37 -7.09 4.15
CA ARG A 18 -2.79 -7.66 5.37
C ARG A 18 -1.28 -7.47 5.33
N ILE A 19 -0.70 -6.98 6.43
CA ILE A 19 0.75 -6.87 6.62
C ILE A 19 1.16 -7.48 7.95
N ILE A 20 2.39 -7.96 8.05
CA ILE A 20 3.00 -8.26 9.35
C ILE A 20 3.43 -6.97 10.04
N ASP A 21 3.15 -6.83 11.34
CA ASP A 21 3.65 -5.73 12.16
C ASP A 21 5.10 -6.01 12.61
N GLN A 22 6.04 -5.47 11.85
CA GLN A 22 7.46 -5.64 12.11
C GLN A 22 7.97 -4.92 13.38
N THR A 23 7.14 -4.10 14.05
CA THR A 23 7.49 -3.49 15.35
C THR A 23 7.30 -4.46 16.51
N ARG A 24 6.53 -5.54 16.32
CA ARG A 24 6.26 -6.57 17.33
C ARG A 24 7.25 -7.73 17.29
N LEU A 25 8.02 -7.84 16.21
CA LEU A 25 9.04 -8.89 16.04
C LEU A 25 10.31 -8.58 16.84
N PRO A 26 10.99 -9.61 17.39
CA PRO A 26 10.65 -11.04 17.33
C PRO A 26 9.71 -11.53 18.45
N GLN A 27 9.21 -10.66 19.32
CA GLN A 27 8.44 -11.05 20.49
C GLN A 27 7.08 -11.65 20.14
N GLU A 28 6.41 -11.10 19.13
CA GLU A 28 5.08 -11.52 18.73
C GLU A 28 4.87 -11.35 17.22
N GLU A 29 4.27 -12.37 16.61
CA GLU A 29 3.84 -12.32 15.21
C GLU A 29 2.40 -11.79 15.12
N VAL A 30 2.26 -10.50 14.83
CA VAL A 30 0.97 -9.81 14.70
C VAL A 30 0.74 -9.41 13.25
N TYR A 31 -0.48 -9.62 12.74
CA TYR A 31 -0.90 -9.16 11.42
C TYR A 31 -1.93 -8.03 11.53
N LEU A 32 -1.76 -7.01 10.70
CA LEU A 32 -2.67 -5.88 10.60
C LEU A 32 -3.44 -5.98 9.28
N GLU A 33 -4.77 -5.85 9.35
CA GLU A 33 -5.64 -5.77 8.18
C GLU A 33 -6.07 -4.32 7.96
N LEU A 34 -5.60 -3.71 6.87
CA LEU A 34 -5.73 -2.28 6.60
C LEU A 34 -6.72 -2.07 5.46
N GLY A 35 -7.86 -1.46 5.79
CA GLY A 35 -9.01 -1.32 4.88
C GLY A 35 -8.98 -0.09 3.99
N ASP A 36 -8.06 0.86 4.19
CA ASP A 36 -7.96 2.10 3.42
C ASP A 36 -6.51 2.58 3.25
N TYR A 37 -6.30 3.52 2.33
CA TYR A 37 -4.96 3.99 1.97
C TYR A 37 -4.33 4.82 3.10
N GLN A 38 -5.13 5.46 3.96
CA GLN A 38 -4.66 6.27 5.09
C GLN A 38 -4.05 5.37 6.18
N SER A 39 -4.73 4.28 6.51
CA SER A 39 -4.26 3.27 7.46
C SER A 39 -2.95 2.65 6.98
N ILE A 40 -2.84 2.40 5.67
CA ILE A 40 -1.60 1.93 5.06
C ILE A 40 -0.50 3.00 5.11
N ALA A 41 -0.83 4.26 4.84
CA ALA A 41 0.12 5.37 4.94
C ALA A 41 0.69 5.50 6.37
N SER A 42 -0.17 5.37 7.38
CA SER A 42 0.22 5.35 8.80
C SER A 42 1.16 4.18 9.08
N ALA A 43 0.84 2.97 8.61
CA ALA A 43 1.68 1.79 8.81
C ALA A 43 3.08 1.92 8.18
N ILE A 44 3.21 2.56 7.01
CA ILE A 44 4.52 2.86 6.40
C ILE A 44 5.30 3.87 7.24
N THR A 45 4.63 4.93 7.71
CA THR A 45 5.23 6.03 8.49
C THR A 45 5.70 5.56 9.87
N GLU A 46 4.88 4.76 10.54
CA GLU A 46 5.15 4.17 11.86
C GLU A 46 6.12 2.97 11.80
N LEU A 47 6.63 2.61 10.62
CA LEU A 47 7.55 1.48 10.42
C LEU A 47 6.97 0.12 10.82
N LYS A 48 5.64 -0.02 10.87
CA LYS A 48 4.93 -1.30 10.99
C LYS A 48 5.25 -2.23 9.83
N ILE A 49 5.51 -1.67 8.66
CA ILE A 49 6.13 -2.37 7.53
C ILE A 49 7.36 -1.60 7.06
N ARG A 50 8.50 -2.29 6.91
CA ARG A 50 9.72 -1.72 6.34
C ARG A 50 10.44 -2.69 5.41
N GLY A 51 11.51 -2.21 4.80
CA GLY A 51 12.23 -2.87 3.71
C GLY A 51 11.88 -2.22 2.38
N ALA A 52 12.90 -1.88 1.58
CA ALA A 52 12.69 -1.06 0.39
C ALA A 52 11.71 -1.72 -0.63
N PRO A 53 11.77 -3.03 -0.91
CA PRO A 53 10.79 -3.70 -1.76
C PRO A 53 9.38 -3.71 -1.14
N ALA A 54 9.27 -4.01 0.16
CA ALA A 54 7.99 -4.11 0.88
C ALA A 54 7.22 -2.78 0.86
N ILE A 55 7.91 -1.66 1.09
CA ILE A 55 7.31 -0.32 1.03
C ILE A 55 6.78 -0.02 -0.38
N GLY A 56 7.48 -0.43 -1.44
CA GLY A 56 6.99 -0.28 -2.81
C GLY A 56 5.70 -1.06 -3.07
N ILE A 57 5.65 -2.33 -2.64
CA ILE A 57 4.46 -3.20 -2.79
C ILE A 57 3.28 -2.61 -2.02
N VAL A 58 3.47 -2.27 -0.75
CA VAL A 58 2.40 -1.74 0.11
C VAL A 58 1.93 -0.36 -0.39
N GLY A 59 2.83 0.49 -0.89
CA GLY A 59 2.45 1.76 -1.52
C GLY A 59 1.58 1.58 -2.75
N ALA A 60 1.89 0.60 -3.62
CA ALA A 60 1.06 0.28 -4.77
C ALA A 60 -0.33 -0.24 -4.35
N TYR A 61 -0.39 -1.12 -3.35
CA TYR A 61 -1.66 -1.61 -2.83
C TYR A 61 -2.50 -0.50 -2.17
N ALA A 62 -1.86 0.46 -1.50
CA ALA A 62 -2.57 1.61 -0.95
C ALA A 62 -3.23 2.45 -2.06
N ILE A 63 -2.51 2.69 -3.16
CA ILE A 63 -3.05 3.41 -4.31
C ILE A 63 -4.21 2.65 -4.94
N ALA A 64 -4.05 1.34 -5.17
CA ALA A 64 -5.12 0.51 -5.74
C ALA A 64 -6.36 0.48 -4.84
N LEU A 65 -6.19 0.29 -3.53
CA LEU A 65 -7.28 0.28 -2.56
C LEU A 65 -7.98 1.64 -2.46
N GLY A 66 -7.22 2.73 -2.49
CA GLY A 66 -7.76 4.08 -2.55
C GLY A 66 -8.57 4.31 -3.82
N ALA A 67 -8.05 3.88 -4.98
CA ALA A 67 -8.73 4.00 -6.27
C ALA A 67 -10.05 3.23 -6.32
N LEU A 68 -10.09 2.00 -5.77
CA LEU A 68 -11.31 1.19 -5.68
C LEU A 68 -12.42 1.84 -4.85
N LYS A 69 -12.07 2.76 -3.95
CA LYS A 69 -13.02 3.51 -3.12
C LYS A 69 -13.40 4.87 -3.69
N ILE A 70 -12.90 5.25 -4.86
CA ILE A 70 -13.30 6.49 -5.52
C ILE A 70 -14.68 6.26 -6.16
N GLU A 71 -15.70 6.90 -5.59
CA GLU A 71 -17.00 7.03 -6.21
C GLU A 71 -16.98 8.27 -7.12
N SER A 72 -16.84 8.06 -8.43
CA SER A 72 -17.05 9.08 -9.47
C SER A 72 -17.24 8.43 -10.84
N ALA A 73 -18.17 8.96 -11.63
CA ALA A 73 -18.34 8.59 -13.03
C ALA A 73 -17.52 9.48 -13.99
N ALA A 74 -16.97 10.61 -13.50
CA ALA A 74 -16.22 11.55 -14.29
C ALA A 74 -14.71 11.28 -14.19
N ARG A 75 -14.06 11.07 -15.34
CA ARG A 75 -12.63 10.75 -15.41
C ARG A 75 -11.76 11.80 -14.69
N ASP A 76 -12.05 13.09 -14.90
CA ASP A 76 -11.26 14.17 -14.31
C ASP A 76 -11.35 14.21 -12.77
N GLU A 77 -12.54 13.94 -12.23
CA GLU A 77 -12.76 13.88 -10.79
C GLU A 77 -12.06 12.65 -10.19
N PHE A 78 -12.15 11.50 -10.86
CA PHE A 78 -11.40 10.30 -10.49
C PHE A 78 -9.89 10.57 -10.46
N SER A 79 -9.34 11.15 -11.53
CA SER A 79 -7.92 11.51 -11.61
C SER A 79 -7.51 12.53 -10.53
N GLY A 80 -8.38 13.49 -10.21
CA GLY A 80 -8.19 14.43 -9.11
C GLY A 80 -8.05 13.73 -7.76
N LYS A 81 -9.00 12.85 -7.43
CA LYS A 81 -9.00 12.06 -6.18
C LYS A 81 -7.79 11.11 -6.11
N LEU A 82 -7.44 10.46 -7.24
CA LEU A 82 -6.29 9.57 -7.31
C LEU A 82 -4.97 10.31 -7.06
N ARG A 83 -4.80 11.54 -7.58
CA ARG A 83 -3.62 12.37 -7.29
C ARG A 83 -3.46 12.66 -5.80
N VAL A 84 -4.55 12.90 -5.07
CA VAL A 84 -4.52 13.11 -3.61
C VAL A 84 -4.04 11.86 -2.88
N ILE A 85 -4.53 10.68 -3.28
CA ILE A 85 -4.08 9.40 -2.72
C ILE A 85 -2.59 9.21 -2.97
N ILE A 86 -2.14 9.36 -4.21
CA ILE A 86 -0.73 9.21 -4.57
C ILE A 86 0.15 10.18 -3.78
N SER A 87 -0.28 11.44 -3.63
CA SER A 87 0.45 12.44 -2.84
C SER A 87 0.59 12.03 -1.38
N THR A 88 -0.50 11.52 -0.78
CA THR A 88 -0.48 11.02 0.60
C THR A 88 0.50 9.86 0.77
N ILE A 89 0.51 8.92 -0.18
CA ILE A 89 1.44 7.79 -0.13
C ILE A 89 2.89 8.25 -0.35
N ALA A 90 3.14 9.16 -1.29
CA ALA A 90 4.47 9.70 -1.54
C ALA A 90 5.08 10.42 -0.33
N SER A 91 4.25 11.09 0.48
CA SER A 91 4.72 11.82 1.67
C SER A 91 5.12 10.92 2.84
N THR A 92 4.73 9.65 2.85
CA THR A 92 5.06 8.72 3.96
C THR A 92 6.57 8.59 4.17
N ARG A 93 7.33 8.43 3.08
CA ARG A 93 8.79 8.27 3.10
C ARG A 93 9.43 8.90 1.86
N PRO A 94 9.68 10.23 1.84
CA PRO A 94 10.10 10.98 0.66
C PRO A 94 11.44 10.54 0.01
N THR A 95 12.25 9.75 0.71
CA THR A 95 13.54 9.24 0.21
C THR A 95 13.48 7.79 -0.28
N ALA A 96 12.34 7.10 -0.13
CA ALA A 96 12.19 5.68 -0.46
C ALA A 96 12.08 5.45 -1.97
N LYS A 97 13.21 5.31 -2.68
CA LYS A 97 13.24 5.14 -4.15
C LYS A 97 12.30 4.05 -4.70
N ASN A 98 12.15 2.93 -4.01
CA ASN A 98 11.25 1.85 -4.44
C ASN A 98 9.77 2.21 -4.29
N LEU A 99 9.42 3.09 -3.34
CA LEU A 99 8.07 3.66 -3.25
C LEU A 99 7.78 4.48 -4.50
N PHE A 100 8.67 5.39 -4.87
CA PHE A 100 8.49 6.23 -6.05
C PHE A 100 8.44 5.43 -7.35
N ARG A 101 9.29 4.40 -7.51
CA ARG A 101 9.20 3.48 -8.67
C ARG A 101 7.84 2.78 -8.76
N ALA A 102 7.27 2.38 -7.62
CA ALA A 102 5.94 1.77 -7.59
C ALA A 102 4.85 2.80 -7.91
N ILE A 103 4.93 4.01 -7.34
CA ILE A 103 4.03 5.13 -7.65
C ILE A 103 4.03 5.45 -9.14
N ASP A 104 5.20 5.54 -9.78
CA ASP A 104 5.32 5.86 -11.20
C ASP A 104 4.66 4.79 -12.07
N ARG A 105 4.83 3.50 -11.71
CA ARG A 105 4.10 2.40 -12.37
C ARG A 105 2.59 2.52 -12.22
N MET A 106 2.10 2.86 -11.03
CA MET A 106 0.66 3.03 -10.79
C MET A 106 0.09 4.22 -11.58
N ARG A 107 0.84 5.32 -11.69
CA ARG A 107 0.45 6.48 -12.52
C ARG A 107 0.32 6.11 -13.99
N GLN A 108 1.31 5.42 -14.55
CA GLN A 108 1.28 4.98 -15.95
C GLN A 108 0.06 4.10 -16.26
N VAL A 109 -0.30 3.18 -15.35
CA VAL A 109 -1.49 2.35 -15.51
C VAL A 109 -2.77 3.18 -15.45
N ALA A 110 -2.85 4.15 -14.52
CA ALA A 110 -4.03 5.00 -14.39
C ALA A 110 -4.24 5.98 -15.55
N GLU A 111 -3.16 6.39 -16.23
CA GLU A 111 -3.22 7.27 -17.40
C GLU A 111 -3.54 6.51 -18.69
N ALA A 112 -3.20 5.22 -18.76
CA ALA A 112 -3.42 4.38 -19.93
C ALA A 112 -4.88 3.91 -20.11
N GLY A 113 -5.70 3.95 -19.06
CA GLY A 113 -7.14 3.63 -19.08
C GLY A 113 -7.98 4.89 -19.25
#